data_AF-A0A2H5VEC6-F1
#
_entry.id   AF-A0A2H5VEC6-F1
#
_cell.length_a   1.000
_cell.length_b   1.000
_cell.length_c   1.000
_cell.angle_alpha   90.00
_cell.angle_beta   90.00
_cell.angle_gamma   90.00
#
_symmetry.space_group_name_H-M   'P 1'
#
loop_
_entity.id
_entity.type
_entity.pdbx_description
1 polymer ?
#
loop_
_entity_poly.entity_id
_entity_poly.type
_entity_poly.pdbx_seq_one_letter_code
_entity_poly.pdbx_strand_id
1 'polypeptide(L)'
;MKERSFFIIFLIWLLGSLVVLSWYDRVALAALTNFNKEGYFTFEGTKIYPFTYFASALSTLGILYYILREERKWYMLIVGLLVGRASTISAIELYEHIFLALGDIVWKEGVWWQWYPSLDSFSWSLLKISWIFSLTPWFKRKNVRKFFLSIFIYLTLMFLWLIFGFPSVESNNPLAYFFNASSRIILHLSLILVIKR
;
A
#
# COMPACT_ATOMS: atom_id res chain seq x y z
N MET A 1 21.14 -11.79 23.76
CA MET A 1 19.80 -12.37 24.05
C MET A 1 18.66 -11.51 23.50
N LYS A 2 18.63 -10.19 23.79
CA LYS A 2 17.57 -9.26 23.30
C LYS A 2 17.39 -9.22 21.78
N GLU A 3 18.47 -9.27 21.01
CA GLU A 3 18.42 -9.25 19.53
C GLU A 3 17.77 -10.49 18.92
N ARG A 4 18.03 -11.68 19.50
CA ARG A 4 17.43 -12.93 19.04
C ARG A 4 15.92 -12.96 19.30
N SER A 5 15.49 -12.55 20.49
CA SER A 5 14.05 -12.47 20.82
C SER A 5 13.32 -11.49 19.92
N PHE A 6 13.89 -10.31 19.66
CA PHE A 6 13.30 -9.34 18.73
C PHE A 6 13.18 -9.89 17.32
N PHE A 7 14.22 -10.57 16.81
CA PHE A 7 14.18 -11.18 15.49
C PHE A 7 13.10 -12.28 15.38
N ILE A 8 12.94 -13.11 16.41
CA ILE A 8 11.88 -14.14 16.44
C ILE A 8 10.50 -13.49 16.42
N ILE A 9 10.26 -12.47 17.24
CA ILE A 9 8.97 -11.74 17.27
C ILE A 9 8.69 -11.12 15.90
N PHE A 10 9.70 -10.48 15.30
CA PHE A 10 9.59 -9.90 13.97
C PHE A 10 9.24 -10.96 12.92
N LEU A 11 9.88 -12.13 12.96
CA LEU A 11 9.58 -13.22 12.02
C LEU A 11 8.17 -13.77 12.23
N ILE A 12 7.73 -13.98 13.47
CA ILE A 12 6.36 -14.43 13.77
C ILE A 12 5.35 -13.41 13.25
N TRP A 13 5.58 -12.12 13.50
CA TRP A 13 4.77 -11.03 12.97
C TRP A 13 4.69 -11.06 11.44
N LEU A 14 5.84 -11.23 10.78
CA LEU A 14 5.95 -11.27 9.33
C LEU A 14 5.26 -12.51 8.73
N LEU A 15 5.36 -13.67 9.38
CA LEU A 15 4.64 -14.88 8.98
C LEU A 15 3.12 -14.74 9.20
N GLY A 16 2.69 -14.07 10.26
CA GLY A 16 1.28 -13.72 10.48
C GLY A 16 0.69 -12.91 9.32
N SER A 17 1.51 -12.09 8.64
CA SER A 17 1.10 -11.33 7.45
C SER A 17 0.66 -12.23 6.29
N LEU A 18 1.14 -13.47 6.21
CA LEU A 18 0.76 -14.39 5.15
C LEU A 18 -0.72 -14.75 5.29
N VAL A 19 -1.17 -15.02 6.51
CA VAL A 19 -2.56 -15.37 6.80
C VAL A 19 -3.46 -14.14 6.69
N VAL A 20 -3.12 -13.07 7.43
CA VAL A 20 -3.95 -11.86 7.53
C VAL A 20 -4.12 -11.16 6.18
N LEU A 21 -3.08 -11.13 5.36
CA LEU A 21 -3.08 -10.43 4.07
C LEU A 21 -3.30 -11.36 2.87
N SER A 22 -3.53 -12.67 3.07
CA SER A 22 -3.71 -13.66 2.00
C SER A 22 -4.84 -13.32 1.02
N TRP A 23 -5.85 -12.59 1.49
CA TRP A 23 -6.96 -12.16 0.63
C TRP A 23 -6.46 -11.26 -0.51
N TYR A 24 -5.56 -10.31 -0.25
CA TYR A 24 -5.03 -9.41 -1.30
C TYR A 24 -4.26 -10.17 -2.38
N ASP A 25 -3.47 -11.19 -2.00
CA ASP A 25 -2.76 -12.00 -2.99
C ASP A 25 -3.74 -12.78 -3.88
N ARG A 26 -4.78 -13.37 -3.28
CA ARG A 26 -5.81 -14.11 -4.02
C ARG A 26 -6.56 -13.19 -4.98
N VAL A 27 -6.96 -12.01 -4.51
CA VAL A 27 -7.61 -10.99 -5.35
C VAL A 27 -6.69 -10.56 -6.48
N ALA A 28 -5.42 -10.25 -6.19
CA ALA A 28 -4.46 -9.81 -7.19
C ALA A 28 -4.24 -10.88 -8.27
N LEU A 29 -4.10 -12.15 -7.90
CA LEU A 29 -3.92 -13.26 -8.84
C LEU A 29 -5.20 -13.55 -9.63
N ALA A 30 -6.36 -13.59 -8.98
CA ALA A 30 -7.63 -13.87 -9.64
C ALA A 30 -8.10 -12.73 -10.57
N ALA A 31 -7.72 -11.48 -10.26
CA ALA A 31 -8.01 -10.34 -11.13
C ALA A 31 -7.17 -10.35 -12.42
N LEU A 32 -5.95 -10.91 -12.41
CA LEU A 32 -5.08 -10.95 -13.61
C LEU A 32 -5.71 -11.71 -14.78
N THR A 33 -6.60 -12.66 -14.52
CA THR A 33 -7.30 -13.41 -15.57
C THR A 33 -8.53 -12.68 -16.11
N ASN A 34 -8.92 -11.54 -15.52
CA ASN A 34 -10.16 -10.83 -15.80
C ASN A 34 -9.90 -9.38 -16.20
N PHE A 35 -9.12 -9.19 -17.28
CA PHE A 35 -8.86 -7.87 -17.86
C PHE A 35 -10.05 -7.40 -18.72
N ASN A 36 -10.61 -6.24 -18.37
CA ASN A 36 -11.71 -5.60 -19.07
C ASN A 36 -11.21 -4.79 -20.28
N LYS A 37 -12.03 -4.68 -21.33
CA LYS A 37 -11.78 -3.84 -22.52
C LYS A 37 -11.59 -2.35 -22.19
N GLU A 38 -12.13 -1.89 -21.06
CA GLU A 38 -11.96 -0.53 -20.53
C GLU A 38 -10.58 -0.28 -19.89
N GLY A 39 -9.67 -1.27 -19.87
CA GLY A 39 -8.28 -1.09 -19.48
C GLY A 39 -7.97 -1.33 -18.00
N TYR A 40 -8.84 -2.03 -17.27
CA TYR A 40 -8.63 -2.41 -15.87
C TYR A 40 -8.93 -3.89 -15.62
N PHE A 41 -8.39 -4.43 -14.53
CA PHE A 41 -8.68 -5.79 -14.06
C PHE A 41 -9.89 -5.79 -13.13
N THR A 42 -10.59 -6.91 -13.03
CA THR A 42 -11.78 -7.03 -12.18
C THR A 42 -11.76 -8.27 -11.31
N PHE A 43 -12.27 -8.14 -10.08
CA PHE A 43 -12.53 -9.29 -9.21
C PHE A 43 -13.71 -8.96 -8.29
N GLU A 44 -14.75 -9.80 -8.29
CA GLU A 44 -15.95 -9.63 -7.46
C GLU A 44 -16.55 -8.21 -7.52
N GLY A 45 -16.61 -7.63 -8.73
CA GLY A 45 -17.11 -6.26 -8.95
C GLY A 45 -16.13 -5.14 -8.57
N THR A 46 -14.98 -5.46 -7.97
CA THR A 46 -13.92 -4.50 -7.65
C THR A 46 -13.03 -4.26 -8.86
N LYS A 47 -12.80 -2.99 -9.20
CA LYS A 47 -11.90 -2.57 -10.30
C LYS A 47 -10.48 -2.36 -9.79
N ILE A 48 -9.52 -2.97 -10.47
CA ILE A 48 -8.10 -2.88 -10.14
C ILE A 48 -7.36 -2.32 -11.35
N TYR A 49 -6.91 -1.07 -11.25
CA TYR A 49 -6.22 -0.41 -12.35
C TYR A 49 -4.77 -0.91 -12.51
N PRO A 50 -4.21 -0.95 -13.73
CA PRO A 50 -2.84 -1.41 -13.98
C PRO A 50 -1.77 -0.69 -13.17
N PHE A 51 -1.94 0.60 -12.90
CA PHE A 51 -1.01 1.37 -12.05
C PHE A 51 -0.93 0.82 -10.61
N THR A 52 -1.95 0.10 -10.14
CA THR A 52 -1.96 -0.57 -8.83
C THR A 52 -0.96 -1.71 -8.80
N TYR A 53 -0.97 -2.56 -9.84
CA TYR A 53 0.03 -3.63 -10.00
C TYR A 53 1.42 -3.05 -10.15
N PHE A 54 1.56 -1.98 -10.94
CA PHE A 54 2.84 -1.30 -11.12
C PHE A 54 3.37 -0.76 -9.77
N ALA A 55 2.56 -0.03 -9.02
CA ALA A 55 2.96 0.53 -7.72
C ALA A 55 3.29 -0.58 -6.69
N SER A 56 2.52 -1.68 -6.70
CA SER A 56 2.77 -2.85 -5.87
C SER A 56 4.10 -3.55 -6.21
N ALA A 57 4.36 -3.78 -7.50
CA ALA A 57 5.64 -4.35 -7.96
C ALA A 57 6.81 -3.41 -7.64
N LEU A 58 6.65 -2.10 -7.88
CA LEU A 58 7.66 -1.08 -7.60
C LEU A 58 8.10 -1.10 -6.14
N SER A 59 7.15 -1.04 -5.21
CA SER A 59 7.44 -1.08 -3.77
C SER A 59 7.98 -2.44 -3.32
N THR A 60 7.34 -3.54 -3.69
CA THR A 60 7.79 -4.89 -3.29
C THR A 60 9.22 -5.18 -3.75
N LEU A 61 9.50 -4.96 -5.04
CA LEU A 61 10.83 -5.22 -5.62
C LEU A 61 11.86 -4.18 -5.16
N GLY A 62 11.45 -2.90 -5.03
CA GLY A 62 12.31 -1.84 -4.52
C GLY A 62 12.75 -2.11 -3.07
N ILE A 63 11.82 -2.52 -2.21
CA ILE A 63 12.11 -2.89 -0.83
C ILE A 63 13.04 -4.10 -0.78
N LEU A 64 12.72 -5.16 -1.53
CA LEU A 64 13.56 -6.34 -1.65
C LEU A 64 15.00 -5.97 -2.04
N TYR A 65 15.14 -5.15 -3.09
CA TYR A 65 16.43 -4.72 -3.61
C TYR A 65 17.26 -4.00 -2.53
N TYR A 66 16.66 -3.03 -1.82
CA TYR A 66 17.39 -2.28 -0.80
C TYR A 66 17.75 -3.12 0.42
N ILE A 67 16.88 -4.04 0.85
CA ILE A 67 17.18 -4.98 1.94
C ILE A 67 18.34 -5.91 1.54
N LEU A 68 18.29 -6.51 0.35
CA LEU A 68 19.37 -7.37 -0.15
C LEU A 68 20.70 -6.62 -0.26
N ARG A 69 20.67 -5.37 -0.74
CA ARG A 69 21.86 -4.53 -0.89
C ARG A 69 22.46 -4.14 0.47
N GLU A 70 21.63 -3.88 1.47
CA GLU A 70 22.06 -3.51 2.82
C GLU A 70 22.69 -4.70 3.55
N GLU A 71 21.97 -5.82 3.57
CA GLU A 71 22.31 -6.98 4.40
C GLU A 71 23.34 -7.91 3.75
N ARG A 72 23.33 -8.01 2.42
CA ARG A 72 24.23 -8.88 1.62
C ARG A 72 24.17 -10.37 2.02
N LYS A 73 23.01 -10.85 2.45
CA LYS A 73 22.78 -12.25 2.87
C LYS A 73 21.67 -12.87 2.02
N TRP A 74 21.90 -14.09 1.53
CA TRP A 74 20.97 -14.77 0.63
C TRP A 74 19.59 -15.02 1.25
N TYR A 75 19.53 -15.36 2.55
CA TYR A 75 18.26 -15.61 3.24
C TYR A 75 17.41 -14.34 3.37
N MET A 76 18.00 -13.15 3.18
CA MET A 76 17.26 -11.89 3.13
C MET A 76 16.45 -11.74 1.84
N LEU A 77 16.60 -12.64 0.87
CA LEU A 77 15.71 -12.72 -0.29
C LEU A 77 14.27 -12.99 0.17
N ILE A 78 14.07 -14.02 0.99
CA ILE A 78 12.75 -14.40 1.51
C ILE A 78 12.24 -13.33 2.47
N VAL A 79 13.08 -12.85 3.39
CA VAL A 79 12.70 -11.79 4.34
C VAL A 79 12.32 -10.51 3.59
N GLY A 80 13.13 -10.09 2.62
CA GLY A 80 12.88 -8.89 1.83
C GLY A 80 11.62 -8.98 0.98
N LEU A 81 11.31 -10.17 0.41
CA LEU A 81 10.06 -10.42 -0.30
C LEU A 81 8.86 -10.32 0.63
N LEU A 82 8.93 -10.95 1.80
CA LEU A 82 7.85 -10.92 2.78
C LEU A 82 7.61 -9.51 3.33
N VAL A 83 8.68 -8.77 3.65
CA VAL A 83 8.60 -7.37 4.11
C VAL A 83 8.04 -6.48 3.00
N GLY A 84 8.56 -6.64 1.77
CA GLY A 84 8.09 -5.93 0.58
C GLY A 84 6.59 -6.15 0.37
N ARG A 85 6.14 -7.41 0.34
CA ARG A 85 4.72 -7.78 0.22
C ARG A 85 3.89 -7.17 1.34
N ALA A 86 4.25 -7.42 2.59
CA ALA A 86 3.44 -7.02 3.74
C ALA A 86 3.26 -5.50 3.79
N SER A 87 4.35 -4.73 3.67
CA SER A 87 4.29 -3.27 3.69
C SER A 87 3.59 -2.68 2.47
N THR A 88 3.71 -3.32 1.31
CA THR A 88 3.00 -2.92 0.09
C THR A 88 1.49 -3.07 0.25
N ILE A 89 1.02 -4.22 0.75
CA ILE A 89 -0.40 -4.45 1.00
C ILE A 89 -0.91 -3.51 2.10
N SER A 90 -0.13 -3.30 3.17
CA SER A 90 -0.48 -2.32 4.21
C SER A 90 -0.62 -0.90 3.65
N ALA A 91 0.22 -0.52 2.68
CA ALA A 91 0.11 0.77 2.03
C ALA A 91 -1.12 0.87 1.10
N ILE A 92 -1.54 -0.22 0.47
CA ILE A 92 -2.82 -0.28 -0.26
C ILE A 92 -3.97 -0.05 0.72
N GLU A 93 -3.99 -0.74 1.86
CA GLU A 93 -5.05 -0.56 2.86
C GLU A 93 -5.05 0.87 3.43
N LEU A 94 -3.87 1.42 3.72
CA LEU A 94 -3.72 2.80 4.20
C LEU A 94 -4.19 3.81 3.16
N TYR A 95 -3.90 3.57 1.87
CA TYR A 95 -4.37 4.39 0.76
C TYR A 95 -5.90 4.44 0.73
N GLU A 96 -6.55 3.27 0.74
CA GLU A 96 -8.02 3.18 0.69
C GLU A 96 -8.65 3.83 1.93
N HIS A 97 -8.03 3.64 3.10
CA HIS A 97 -8.50 4.26 4.33
C HIS A 97 -8.46 5.79 4.29
N ILE A 98 -7.35 6.37 3.81
CA ILE A 98 -7.19 7.82 3.67
C ILE A 98 -8.14 8.36 2.58
N PHE A 99 -8.24 7.64 1.45
CA PHE A 99 -9.15 8.00 0.36
C PHE A 99 -10.59 8.12 0.84
N LEU A 100 -11.09 7.08 1.52
CA LEU A 100 -12.45 7.03 2.02
C LEU A 100 -12.68 8.10 3.10
N ALA A 101 -11.72 8.31 4.00
CA ALA A 101 -11.85 9.31 5.06
C ALA A 101 -11.89 10.74 4.51
N LEU A 102 -11.01 11.06 3.56
CA LEU A 102 -11.01 12.37 2.91
C LEU A 102 -12.22 12.54 1.98
N GLY A 103 -12.63 11.49 1.28
CA GLY A 103 -13.84 11.48 0.46
C GLY A 103 -15.09 11.75 1.29
N ASP A 104 -15.18 11.21 2.51
CA ASP A 104 -16.28 11.49 3.43
C ASP A 104 -16.35 12.96 3.82
N ILE A 105 -15.20 13.61 4.01
CA ILE A 105 -15.11 15.05 4.30
C ILE A 105 -15.53 15.89 3.08
N VAL A 106 -15.09 15.51 1.88
CA VAL A 106 -15.30 16.29 0.65
C VAL A 106 -16.71 16.12 0.10
N TRP A 107 -17.20 14.88 0.01
CA TRP A 107 -18.50 14.57 -0.60
C TRP A 107 -19.64 14.53 0.41
N LYS A 108 -19.36 14.32 1.71
CA LYS A 108 -20.37 14.24 2.78
C LYS A 108 -21.43 13.15 2.57
N GLU A 109 -21.02 12.04 1.95
CA GLU A 109 -21.91 10.93 1.56
C GLU A 109 -21.86 9.73 2.53
N GLY A 110 -21.12 9.81 3.64
CA GLY A 110 -20.99 8.68 4.57
C GLY A 110 -20.17 7.52 3.99
N VAL A 111 -19.34 7.75 2.97
CA VAL A 111 -18.61 6.70 2.22
C VAL A 111 -17.67 5.91 3.13
N TRP A 112 -17.09 6.53 4.14
CA TRP A 112 -16.22 5.83 5.09
C TRP A 112 -17.01 4.79 5.90
N TRP A 113 -18.21 5.15 6.38
CA TRP A 113 -19.08 4.27 7.17
C TRP A 113 -19.66 3.11 6.37
N GLN A 114 -19.78 3.25 5.04
CA GLN A 114 -20.20 2.14 4.17
C GLN A 114 -19.15 1.02 4.12
N TRP A 115 -17.86 1.39 4.15
CA TRP A 115 -16.75 0.44 4.10
C TRP A 115 -16.26 -0.01 5.48
N TYR A 116 -16.46 0.81 6.51
CA TYR A 116 -16.10 0.52 7.91
C TYR A 116 -17.31 0.68 8.84
N PRO A 117 -18.37 -0.14 8.69
CA PRO A 117 -19.63 0.02 9.42
C PRO A 117 -19.53 -0.32 10.92
N SER A 118 -18.45 -0.98 11.36
CA SER A 118 -18.27 -1.41 12.75
C SER A 118 -16.84 -1.20 13.26
N LEU A 119 -16.69 -1.12 14.59
CA LEU A 119 -15.38 -1.09 15.24
C LEU A 119 -14.51 -2.30 14.85
N ASP A 120 -15.11 -3.47 14.61
CA ASP A 120 -14.38 -4.66 14.20
C ASP A 120 -13.78 -4.49 12.79
N SER A 121 -14.58 -4.00 11.83
CA SER A 121 -14.10 -3.75 10.46
C SER A 121 -12.98 -2.70 10.42
N PHE A 122 -13.12 -1.65 11.22
CA PHE A 122 -12.10 -0.62 11.38
C PHE A 122 -10.83 -1.16 12.04
N SER A 123 -10.95 -1.89 13.15
CA SER A 123 -9.82 -2.47 13.87
C SER A 123 -9.06 -3.47 13.02
N TRP A 124 -9.77 -4.25 12.20
CA TRP A 124 -9.18 -5.17 11.24
C TRP A 124 -8.39 -4.44 10.15
N SER A 125 -8.88 -3.31 9.66
CA SER A 125 -8.15 -2.46 8.71
C SER A 125 -6.89 -1.86 9.34
N LEU A 126 -6.99 -1.31 10.56
CA LEU A 126 -5.83 -0.82 11.31
C LEU A 126 -4.79 -1.91 11.57
N LEU A 127 -5.26 -3.12 11.88
CA LEU A 127 -4.39 -4.28 12.00
C LEU A 127 -3.63 -4.47 10.69
N LYS A 128 -4.27 -4.63 9.53
CA LYS A 128 -3.58 -4.79 8.23
C LYS A 128 -2.59 -3.65 7.94
N ILE A 129 -2.94 -2.40 8.25
CA ILE A 129 -2.07 -1.23 8.06
C ILE A 129 -0.79 -1.34 8.91
N SER A 130 -0.87 -1.90 10.11
CA SER A 130 0.29 -1.98 11.03
C SER A 130 1.47 -2.80 10.48
N TRP A 131 1.28 -3.64 9.46
CA TRP A 131 2.39 -4.36 8.80
C TRP A 131 3.30 -3.43 7.99
N ILE A 132 2.95 -2.16 7.80
CA ILE A 132 3.87 -1.14 7.30
C ILE A 132 5.12 -1.01 8.19
N PHE A 133 5.00 -1.32 9.49
CA PHE A 133 6.11 -1.32 10.45
C PHE A 133 7.09 -2.49 10.24
N SER A 134 6.83 -3.43 9.33
CA SER A 134 7.84 -4.43 8.98
C SER A 134 9.09 -3.83 8.35
N LEU A 135 9.02 -2.59 7.86
CA LEU A 135 10.17 -1.86 7.33
C LEU A 135 11.06 -1.21 8.40
N THR A 136 10.58 -1.08 9.65
CA THR A 136 11.27 -0.34 10.71
C THR A 136 12.74 -0.75 10.91
N PRO A 137 13.14 -2.03 10.83
CA PRO A 137 14.55 -2.41 10.97
C PRO A 137 15.50 -1.76 9.95
N TRP A 138 14.99 -1.41 8.76
CA TRP A 138 15.79 -0.82 7.68
C TRP A 138 15.59 0.70 7.53
N PHE A 139 14.78 1.32 8.38
CA PHE A 139 14.55 2.77 8.33
C PHE A 139 15.85 3.55 8.52
N LYS A 140 16.12 4.49 7.61
CA LYS A 140 17.29 5.36 7.69
C LYS A 140 16.86 6.78 8.03
N ARG A 141 17.31 7.29 9.19
CA ARG A 141 16.98 8.64 9.69
C ARG A 141 17.24 9.76 8.66
N LYS A 142 18.31 9.64 7.87
CA LYS A 142 18.67 10.60 6.81
C LYS A 142 17.59 10.76 5.73
N ASN A 143 16.68 9.80 5.59
CA ASN A 143 15.61 9.84 4.60
C ASN A 143 14.28 10.34 5.15
N VAL A 144 14.17 10.59 6.45
CA VAL A 144 12.90 10.99 7.09
C VAL A 144 12.32 12.24 6.44
N ARG A 145 13.16 13.24 6.11
CA ARG A 145 12.71 14.43 5.37
C ARG A 145 12.14 14.10 3.99
N LYS A 146 12.78 13.19 3.24
CA LYS A 146 12.32 12.76 1.91
C LYS A 146 11.02 11.97 2.01
N PHE A 147 10.91 11.11 3.03
CA PHE A 147 9.69 10.39 3.36
C PHE A 147 8.54 11.35 3.63
N PHE A 148 8.69 12.30 4.56
CA PHE A 148 7.63 13.27 4.85
C PHE A 148 7.27 14.14 3.64
N LEU A 149 8.25 14.57 2.85
CA LEU A 149 7.97 15.29 1.60
C LEU A 149 7.14 14.43 0.64
N SER A 150 7.48 13.14 0.48
CA SER A 150 6.69 12.24 -0.38
C SER A 150 5.29 11.99 0.16
N ILE A 151 5.09 11.88 1.47
CA ILE A 151 3.76 11.77 2.09
C ILE A 151 2.95 13.05 1.87
N PHE A 152 3.58 14.22 2.00
CA PHE A 152 2.92 15.50 1.70
C PHE A 152 2.48 15.61 0.23
N ILE A 153 3.34 15.18 -0.71
CA ILE A 153 3.01 15.12 -2.13
C ILE A 153 1.86 14.13 -2.38
N TYR A 154 1.91 12.94 -1.76
CA TYR A 154 0.84 11.95 -1.83
C TYR A 154 -0.51 12.53 -1.39
N LEU A 155 -0.57 13.16 -0.21
CA LEU A 155 -1.79 13.74 0.33
C LEU A 155 -2.31 14.87 -0.56
N THR A 156 -1.41 15.72 -1.08
CA THR A 156 -1.77 16.78 -2.03
C THR A 156 -2.39 16.19 -3.31
N LEU A 157 -1.77 15.17 -3.90
CA LEU A 157 -2.29 14.53 -5.11
C LEU A 157 -3.62 13.82 -4.87
N MET A 158 -3.78 13.16 -3.72
CA MET A 158 -5.04 12.54 -3.33
C MET A 158 -6.14 13.58 -3.13
N PHE A 159 -5.85 14.70 -2.47
CA PHE A 159 -6.81 15.79 -2.32
C PHE A 159 -7.22 16.40 -3.67
N LEU A 160 -6.25 16.61 -4.58
CA LEU A 160 -6.55 17.05 -5.94
C LEU A 160 -7.44 16.03 -6.66
N TRP A 161 -7.12 14.75 -6.58
CA TRP A 161 -7.98 13.70 -7.16
C TRP A 161 -9.41 13.77 -6.64
N LEU A 162 -9.62 13.92 -5.33
CA LEU A 162 -10.95 14.03 -4.72
C LEU A 162 -11.75 15.23 -5.23
N ILE A 163 -11.08 16.36 -5.50
CA ILE A 163 -11.70 17.55 -6.11
C ILE A 163 -12.08 17.29 -7.56
N PHE A 164 -11.22 16.63 -8.33
CA PHE A 164 -11.43 16.37 -9.75
C PHE A 164 -12.39 15.21 -10.04
N GLY A 165 -12.75 14.41 -9.04
CA GLY A 165 -14.02 13.69 -9.04
C GLY A 165 -13.99 12.25 -8.54
N PHE A 166 -15.06 11.95 -7.80
CA PHE A 166 -15.76 10.67 -7.70
C PHE A 166 -17.07 10.78 -8.52
N PRO A 167 -17.63 9.66 -9.00
CA PRO A 167 -17.12 8.30 -8.90
C PRO A 167 -16.33 7.93 -10.14
N SER A 168 -15.22 7.23 -9.88
CA SER A 168 -14.44 6.47 -10.85
C SER A 168 -13.56 7.24 -11.84
N VAL A 169 -12.48 6.56 -12.23
CA VAL A 169 -11.69 6.84 -13.44
C VAL A 169 -12.57 6.88 -14.71
N GLU A 170 -13.80 6.37 -14.64
CA GLU A 170 -14.79 6.36 -15.73
C GLU A 170 -15.42 7.74 -15.97
N SER A 171 -15.08 8.76 -15.17
CA SER A 171 -15.49 10.15 -15.42
C SER A 171 -14.95 10.73 -16.75
N ASN A 172 -14.32 9.92 -17.62
CA ASN A 172 -13.60 10.37 -18.81
C ASN A 172 -12.66 11.55 -18.50
N ASN A 173 -12.15 11.61 -17.26
CA ASN A 173 -11.34 12.70 -16.77
C ASN A 173 -9.89 12.22 -16.62
N PRO A 174 -9.01 12.52 -17.60
CA PRO A 174 -7.61 12.10 -17.55
C PRO A 174 -6.86 12.65 -16.34
N LEU A 175 -7.28 13.81 -15.82
CA LEU A 175 -6.65 14.41 -14.63
C LEU A 175 -6.96 13.60 -13.38
N ALA A 176 -8.21 13.16 -13.20
CA ALA A 176 -8.59 12.31 -12.07
C ALA A 176 -7.81 10.97 -12.10
N TYR A 177 -7.71 10.34 -13.28
CA TYR A 177 -6.88 9.15 -13.45
C TYR A 177 -5.41 9.39 -13.11
N PHE A 178 -4.85 10.49 -13.62
CA PHE A 178 -3.46 10.85 -13.37
C PHE A 178 -3.18 11.08 -11.89
N PHE A 179 -4.03 11.83 -11.18
CA PHE A 179 -3.85 12.09 -9.75
C PHE A 179 -4.04 10.83 -8.90
N ASN A 180 -4.99 9.95 -9.24
CA ASN A 180 -5.13 8.63 -8.61
C ASN A 180 -3.86 7.80 -8.79
N ALA A 181 -3.42 7.59 -10.04
CA ALA A 181 -2.23 6.82 -10.34
C ALA A 181 -0.98 7.39 -9.64
N SER A 182 -0.81 8.71 -9.70
CA SER A 182 0.34 9.40 -9.10
C SER A 182 0.33 9.32 -7.58
N SER A 183 -0.80 9.57 -6.91
CA SER A 183 -0.89 9.45 -5.45
C SER A 183 -0.54 8.03 -4.99
N ARG A 184 -1.07 7.00 -5.66
CA ARG A 184 -0.76 5.60 -5.36
C ARG A 184 0.74 5.31 -5.55
N ILE A 185 1.31 5.65 -6.71
CA ILE A 185 2.74 5.45 -6.98
C ILE A 185 3.63 6.17 -5.96
N ILE A 186 3.31 7.42 -5.60
CA ILE A 186 4.08 8.20 -4.64
C ILE A 186 4.06 7.55 -3.26
N LEU A 187 2.90 7.07 -2.78
CA LEU A 187 2.82 6.37 -1.50
C LEU A 187 3.72 5.12 -1.48
N HIS A 188 3.70 4.34 -2.56
CA HIS A 188 4.57 3.16 -2.68
C HIS A 188 6.06 3.54 -2.79
N LEU A 189 6.39 4.65 -3.45
CA LEU A 189 7.75 5.20 -3.47
C LEU A 189 8.20 5.65 -2.07
N SER A 190 7.30 6.20 -1.24
CA SER A 190 7.62 6.61 0.14
C SER A 190 8.19 5.44 0.96
N LEU A 191 7.65 4.23 0.80
CA LEU A 191 8.15 3.02 1.46
C LEU A 191 9.59 2.69 1.07
N ILE A 192 9.93 2.88 -0.20
CA ILE A 192 11.29 2.65 -0.71
C ILE A 192 12.23 3.74 -0.20
N LEU A 193 11.79 5.00 -0.26
CA LEU A 193 12.60 6.17 0.10
C LEU A 193 13.07 6.12 1.56
N VAL A 194 12.24 5.63 2.48
CA VAL A 194 12.60 5.61 3.90
C VAL A 194 13.73 4.62 4.22
N ILE A 195 13.91 3.57 3.39
CA ILE A 195 14.98 2.55 3.56
C ILE A 195 16.15 2.67 2.58
N LYS A 196 15.99 3.45 1.50
CA LYS A 196 17.00 3.66 0.46
C LYS A 196 18.33 4.17 1.02
N ARG A 197 19.47 3.63 0.56
CA ARG A 197 20.79 4.20 0.88
C ARG A 197 21.01 5.57 0.24
#